data_AF-A0A535W198-F1
#
_entry.id   AF-A0A535W198-F1
#
_cell.length_a   1.000
_cell.length_b   1.000
_cell.length_c   1.000
_cell.angle_alpha   90.00
_cell.angle_beta   90.00
_cell.angle_gamma   90.00
#
_symmetry.space_group_name_H-M   'P 1'
#
loop_
_entity.id
_entity.type
_entity.pdbx_description
1 polymer ?
#
loop_
_entity_poly.entity_id
_entity_poly.type
_entity_poly.pdbx_seq_one_letter_code
_entity_poly.pdbx_strand_id
1 'polypeptide(L)'
;MVFYKGESGTLLGYDIVRESIAIRQRVGYLAQDPRFYEQMTARETLRFAARFFYAGPTAAIEDRVVEALDLVGLTGKADRPIRGFSGGERQRLGIAQAQINHPDVLILDEPAASLDPLGRRDVLEIMQRLRQSTTIFYSTHLLDDVQRVSDRVAILKQGELIAQAPIDALLAGSDKVTYELTMQGETQAAYTRLTQQPWVSTIKVEALPDRTIWQVAVNDERTAQAQLVALVTADGLVNVIGFGRKQYELEDIFVSLVEEKNHAS
;
A
#
# COMPACT_ATOMS: atom_id res chain seq x y z
N MET A 1 8.61 -9.93 -12.76
CA MET A 1 9.64 -9.38 -11.86
C MET A 1 10.47 -8.40 -12.66
N VAL A 2 10.40 -7.10 -12.35
CA VAL A 2 11.20 -6.08 -13.02
C VAL A 2 12.56 -6.03 -12.34
N PHE A 3 13.63 -6.31 -13.08
CA PHE A 3 14.99 -6.12 -12.62
C PHE A 3 15.57 -4.90 -13.33
N TYR A 4 16.14 -3.96 -12.57
CA TYR A 4 16.81 -2.78 -13.11
C TYR A 4 18.30 -2.84 -12.78
N LYS A 5 19.13 -3.00 -13.81
CA LYS A 5 20.55 -2.64 -13.81
C LYS A 5 20.71 -1.71 -15.00
N GLY A 6 21.28 -0.53 -14.78
CA GLY A 6 21.37 0.56 -15.77
C GLY A 6 21.38 0.10 -17.23
N GLU A 7 20.46 0.68 -18.01
CA GLU A 7 20.20 0.43 -19.44
C GLU A 7 19.51 -0.88 -19.85
N SER A 8 19.21 -1.79 -18.92
CA SER A 8 18.50 -3.04 -19.27
C SER A 8 17.49 -3.49 -18.20
N GLY A 9 16.41 -4.13 -18.65
CA GLY A 9 15.41 -4.68 -17.77
C GLY A 9 14.47 -5.64 -18.51
N THR A 10 13.83 -6.52 -17.74
CA THR A 10 12.89 -7.50 -18.28
C THR A 10 11.52 -7.35 -17.65
N LEU A 11 10.47 -7.43 -18.46
CA LEU A 11 9.07 -7.46 -18.00
C LEU A 11 8.36 -8.64 -18.68
N LEU A 12 7.74 -9.51 -17.87
CA LEU A 12 7.09 -10.74 -18.36
C LEU A 12 8.01 -11.66 -19.18
N GLY A 13 9.33 -11.61 -18.92
CA GLY A 13 10.34 -12.37 -19.65
C GLY A 13 10.84 -11.70 -20.94
N TYR A 14 10.29 -10.55 -21.31
CA TYR A 14 10.68 -9.77 -22.49
C TYR A 14 11.62 -8.62 -22.11
N ASP A 15 12.55 -8.30 -23.00
CA ASP A 15 13.43 -7.14 -22.87
C ASP A 15 12.67 -5.83 -23.11
N ILE A 16 12.77 -4.88 -22.18
CA ILE A 16 12.00 -3.62 -22.23
C ILE A 16 12.39 -2.70 -23.39
N VAL A 17 13.61 -2.84 -23.92
CA VAL A 17 14.13 -2.02 -25.02
C VAL A 17 13.80 -2.67 -26.36
N ARG A 18 13.98 -3.99 -26.48
CA ARG A 18 13.89 -4.72 -27.75
C ARG A 18 12.50 -5.27 -28.06
N GLU A 19 11.70 -5.58 -27.04
CA GLU A 19 10.45 -6.36 -27.17
C GLU A 19 9.22 -5.58 -26.68
N SER A 20 9.26 -4.25 -26.77
CA SER A 20 8.26 -3.35 -26.22
C SER A 20 6.82 -3.58 -26.71
N ILE A 21 6.62 -4.06 -27.95
CA ILE A 21 5.28 -4.34 -28.47
C ILE A 21 4.64 -5.54 -27.75
N ALA A 22 5.39 -6.63 -27.58
CA ALA A 22 4.92 -7.83 -26.87
C ALA A 22 4.57 -7.50 -25.42
N ILE A 23 5.34 -6.61 -24.79
CA ILE A 23 5.06 -6.09 -23.45
C ILE A 23 3.76 -5.27 -23.43
N ARG A 24 3.61 -4.29 -24.33
CA ARG A 24 2.45 -3.38 -24.35
C ARG A 24 1.12 -4.10 -24.61
N GLN A 25 1.14 -5.25 -25.27
CA GLN A 25 -0.06 -6.08 -25.44
C GLN A 25 -0.54 -6.73 -24.13
N ARG A 26 0.36 -6.88 -23.15
CA ARG A 26 0.14 -7.59 -21.88
C ARG A 26 0.16 -6.68 -20.66
N VAL A 27 0.38 -5.38 -20.87
CA VAL A 27 0.52 -4.38 -19.81
C VAL A 27 -0.54 -3.31 -19.98
N GLY A 28 -1.23 -3.00 -18.88
CA GLY A 28 -2.09 -1.83 -18.76
C GLY A 28 -1.34 -0.70 -18.08
N TYR A 29 -1.57 0.53 -18.50
CA TYR A 29 -0.91 1.71 -17.93
C TYR A 29 -1.92 2.80 -17.60
N LEU A 30 -1.83 3.34 -16.38
CA LEU A 30 -2.51 4.54 -15.94
C LEU A 30 -1.47 5.61 -15.61
N ALA A 31 -1.57 6.76 -16.25
CA ALA A 31 -0.81 7.95 -15.87
C ALA A 31 -1.47 8.67 -14.68
N GLN A 32 -0.69 9.48 -13.95
CA GLN A 32 -1.19 10.31 -12.85
C GLN A 32 -2.36 11.22 -13.24
N ASP A 33 -2.31 11.83 -14.43
CA ASP A 33 -3.39 12.66 -15.00
C ASP A 33 -3.89 12.04 -16.31
N PRO A 34 -4.89 11.12 -16.26
CA PRO A 34 -5.42 10.49 -17.45
C PRO A 34 -6.24 11.47 -18.28
N ARG A 35 -5.82 11.66 -19.54
CA ARG A 35 -6.46 12.59 -20.48
C ARG A 35 -7.30 11.85 -21.50
N PHE A 36 -8.51 12.38 -21.73
CA PHE A 36 -9.48 11.81 -22.64
C PHE A 36 -10.03 12.89 -23.57
N TYR A 37 -10.65 12.45 -24.67
CA TYR A 37 -11.44 13.34 -25.52
C TYR A 37 -12.72 13.75 -24.79
N GLU A 38 -12.81 15.03 -24.42
CA GLU A 38 -13.86 15.59 -23.56
C GLU A 38 -15.30 15.39 -24.06
N GLN A 39 -15.47 15.24 -25.38
CA GLN A 39 -16.78 15.04 -26.02
C GLN A 39 -17.17 13.57 -26.11
N MET A 40 -16.23 12.64 -25.93
CA MET A 40 -16.54 11.22 -25.91
C MET A 40 -17.18 10.84 -24.58
N THR A 41 -18.00 9.81 -24.61
CA THR A 41 -18.54 9.13 -23.43
C THR A 41 -17.56 8.08 -22.91
N ALA A 42 -17.70 7.67 -21.65
CA ALA A 42 -16.89 6.60 -21.09
C ALA A 42 -16.99 5.30 -21.91
N ARG A 43 -18.19 4.95 -22.38
CA ARG A 43 -18.41 3.78 -23.24
C ARG A 43 -17.64 3.89 -24.56
N GLU A 44 -17.71 5.04 -25.22
CA GLU A 44 -16.99 5.26 -26.49
C GLU A 44 -15.48 5.23 -26.30
N THR A 45 -14.97 5.80 -25.22
CA THR A 45 -13.54 5.78 -24.89
C THR A 45 -13.03 4.36 -24.68
N LEU A 46 -13.75 3.55 -23.90
CA LEU A 46 -13.37 2.16 -23.65
C LEU A 46 -13.50 1.30 -24.91
N ARG A 47 -14.55 1.50 -25.71
CA ARG A 47 -14.71 0.83 -27.01
C ARG A 47 -13.57 1.18 -27.97
N PHE A 48 -13.19 2.45 -28.02
CA PHE A 48 -12.06 2.91 -28.83
C PHE A 48 -10.75 2.24 -28.38
N ALA A 49 -10.49 2.20 -27.07
CA ALA A 49 -9.33 1.51 -26.51
C ALA A 49 -9.33 0.00 -26.79
N ALA A 50 -10.47 -0.66 -26.61
CA ALA A 50 -10.62 -2.11 -26.83
C ALA A 50 -10.29 -2.51 -28.28
N ARG A 51 -10.60 -1.67 -29.26
CA ARG A 51 -10.31 -1.93 -30.69
C ARG A 51 -8.82 -1.96 -31.04
N PHE A 52 -7.93 -1.47 -30.17
CA PHE A 52 -6.48 -1.67 -30.36
C PHE A 52 -6.01 -3.08 -29.99
N PHE A 53 -6.78 -3.80 -29.18
CA PHE A 53 -6.40 -5.11 -28.66
C PHE A 53 -7.24 -6.24 -29.24
N TYR A 54 -8.47 -5.97 -29.64
CA TYR A 54 -9.41 -6.99 -30.10
C TYR A 54 -9.88 -6.74 -31.53
N ALA A 55 -9.83 -7.81 -32.33
CA ALA A 55 -10.42 -7.88 -33.68
C ALA A 55 -11.66 -8.81 -33.75
N GLY A 56 -12.11 -9.32 -32.60
CA GLY A 56 -13.21 -10.28 -32.49
C GLY A 56 -14.59 -9.68 -32.74
N PRO A 57 -15.67 -10.48 -32.54
CA PRO A 57 -17.04 -10.03 -32.78
C PRO A 57 -17.38 -8.78 -31.96
N THR A 58 -18.08 -7.82 -32.56
CA THR A 58 -18.50 -6.58 -31.89
C THR A 58 -19.18 -6.83 -30.55
N ALA A 59 -20.03 -7.86 -30.47
CA ALA A 59 -20.72 -8.23 -29.23
C ALA A 59 -19.76 -8.52 -28.06
N ALA A 60 -18.70 -9.29 -28.31
CA ALA A 60 -17.71 -9.62 -27.27
C ALA A 60 -16.92 -8.38 -26.81
N ILE A 61 -16.66 -7.43 -27.73
CA ILE A 61 -16.03 -6.15 -27.38
C ILE A 61 -16.98 -5.31 -26.51
N GLU A 62 -18.28 -5.28 -26.81
CA GLU A 62 -19.26 -4.58 -25.99
C GLU A 62 -19.40 -5.21 -24.60
N ASP A 63 -19.44 -6.54 -24.50
CA ASP A 63 -19.47 -7.25 -23.21
C ASP A 63 -18.25 -6.86 -22.35
N ARG A 64 -17.07 -6.80 -22.98
CA ARG A 64 -15.83 -6.36 -22.33
C ARG A 64 -15.91 -4.91 -21.85
N VAL A 65 -16.48 -4.01 -22.66
CA VAL A 65 -16.67 -2.60 -22.27
C VAL A 65 -17.64 -2.48 -21.09
N VAL A 66 -18.72 -3.27 -21.07
CA VAL A 66 -19.67 -3.30 -19.95
C VAL A 66 -19.00 -3.80 -18.68
N GLU A 67 -18.23 -4.87 -18.76
CA GLU A 67 -17.45 -5.40 -17.62
C GLU A 67 -16.46 -4.34 -17.09
N ALA A 68 -15.73 -3.65 -17.97
CA ALA A 68 -14.78 -2.61 -17.57
C ALA A 68 -15.47 -1.43 -16.86
N LEU A 69 -16.66 -1.03 -17.32
CA LEU A 69 -17.45 0.04 -16.69
C LEU A 69 -17.99 -0.39 -15.32
N ASP A 70 -18.42 -1.63 -15.19
CA ASP A 70 -18.95 -2.18 -13.95
C ASP A 70 -17.87 -2.29 -12.87
N LEU A 71 -16.70 -2.82 -13.25
CA LEU A 71 -15.52 -2.92 -12.38
C LEU A 71 -15.21 -1.59 -11.66
N VAL A 72 -15.34 -0.47 -12.37
CA VAL A 72 -15.01 0.86 -11.86
C VAL A 72 -16.23 1.69 -11.44
N GLY A 73 -17.42 1.08 -11.40
CA GLY A 73 -18.64 1.73 -10.93
C GLY A 73 -19.15 2.88 -11.81
N LEU A 74 -18.85 2.86 -13.11
CA LEU A 74 -19.25 3.91 -14.07
C LEU A 74 -20.42 3.52 -14.98
N THR A 75 -21.02 2.34 -14.80
CA THR A 75 -22.15 1.85 -15.62
C THR A 75 -23.29 2.87 -15.75
N GLY A 76 -23.72 3.49 -14.64
CA GLY A 76 -24.79 4.50 -14.64
C GLY A 76 -24.42 5.84 -15.29
N LYS A 77 -23.16 6.03 -15.66
CA LYS A 77 -22.62 7.26 -16.28
C LYS A 77 -21.94 6.97 -17.62
N ALA A 78 -22.08 5.75 -18.13
CA ALA A 78 -21.36 5.24 -19.30
C ALA A 78 -21.53 6.11 -20.54
N ASP A 79 -22.74 6.65 -20.74
CA ASP A 79 -23.16 7.41 -21.92
C ASP A 79 -23.15 8.94 -21.69
N ARG A 80 -22.56 9.39 -20.57
CA ARG A 80 -22.35 10.81 -20.27
C ARG A 80 -21.01 11.27 -20.85
N PRO A 81 -20.93 12.46 -21.48
CA PRO A 81 -19.66 13.03 -21.95
C PRO A 81 -18.66 13.27 -20.82
N ILE A 82 -17.37 12.98 -21.08
CA ILE A 82 -16.29 13.04 -20.10
C ILE A 82 -16.02 14.47 -19.60
N ARG A 83 -16.39 15.52 -20.35
CA ARG A 83 -16.31 16.92 -19.88
C ARG A 83 -17.00 17.19 -18.55
N GLY A 84 -17.98 16.37 -18.17
CA GLY A 84 -18.67 16.46 -16.89
C GLY A 84 -18.08 15.62 -15.76
N PHE A 85 -17.04 14.82 -16.03
CA PHE A 85 -16.47 13.90 -15.06
C PHE A 85 -15.58 14.65 -14.07
N SER A 86 -15.78 14.37 -12.79
CA SER A 86 -14.87 14.69 -11.70
C SER A 86 -13.51 14.00 -11.88
N GLY A 87 -12.50 14.46 -11.14
CA GLY A 87 -11.17 13.83 -11.14
C GLY A 87 -11.23 12.33 -10.82
N GLY A 88 -11.99 11.94 -9.79
CA GLY A 88 -12.16 10.52 -9.41
C GLY A 88 -12.87 9.69 -10.47
N GLU A 89 -13.83 10.25 -11.21
CA GLU A 89 -14.45 9.55 -12.35
C GLU A 89 -13.49 9.37 -13.51
N ARG A 90 -12.65 10.37 -13.82
CA ARG A 90 -11.59 10.26 -14.85
C ARG A 90 -10.54 9.23 -14.46
N GLN A 91 -10.14 9.21 -13.20
CA GLN A 91 -9.17 8.25 -12.69
C GLN A 91 -9.68 6.82 -12.81
N ARG A 92 -10.94 6.58 -12.39
CA ARG A 92 -11.62 5.30 -12.54
C ARG A 92 -11.78 4.87 -14.00
N LEU A 93 -12.13 5.81 -14.90
CA LEU A 93 -12.14 5.54 -16.34
C LEU A 93 -10.75 5.15 -16.86
N GLY A 94 -9.69 5.80 -16.37
CA GLY A 94 -8.31 5.46 -16.68
C GLY A 94 -7.93 4.04 -16.25
N ILE A 95 -8.37 3.61 -15.06
CA ILE A 95 -8.17 2.21 -14.61
C ILE A 95 -8.93 1.24 -15.52
N ALA A 96 -10.18 1.54 -15.87
CA ALA A 96 -10.96 0.72 -16.80
C ALA A 96 -10.29 0.62 -18.18
N GLN A 97 -9.74 1.72 -18.68
CA GLN A 97 -8.98 1.74 -19.94
C GLN A 97 -7.70 0.92 -19.84
N ALA A 98 -6.93 1.09 -18.76
CA ALA A 98 -5.69 0.34 -18.54
C ALA A 98 -5.94 -1.16 -18.45
N GLN A 99 -7.07 -1.58 -17.87
CA GLN A 99 -7.42 -2.99 -17.71
C GLN A 99 -8.11 -3.60 -18.93
N ILE A 100 -8.46 -2.81 -19.96
CA ILE A 100 -9.32 -3.22 -21.09
C ILE A 100 -8.87 -4.50 -21.80
N ASN A 101 -7.56 -4.73 -21.88
CA ASN A 101 -6.93 -5.88 -22.54
C ASN A 101 -6.70 -7.10 -21.63
N HIS A 102 -7.25 -7.12 -20.41
CA HIS A 102 -6.93 -8.12 -19.37
C HIS A 102 -5.42 -8.31 -19.18
N PRO A 103 -4.69 -7.24 -18.83
CA PRO A 103 -3.24 -7.30 -18.78
C PRO A 103 -2.77 -8.22 -17.63
N ASP A 104 -1.61 -8.82 -17.81
CA ASP A 104 -0.92 -9.56 -16.75
C ASP A 104 -0.36 -8.61 -15.68
N VAL A 105 -0.02 -7.39 -16.08
CA VAL A 105 0.53 -6.34 -15.22
C VAL A 105 -0.17 -5.01 -15.45
N LEU A 106 -0.66 -4.39 -14.39
CA LEU A 106 -1.11 -3.00 -14.36
C LEU A 106 -0.03 -2.12 -13.74
N ILE A 107 0.40 -1.10 -14.48
CA ILE A 107 1.31 -0.06 -14.01
C ILE A 107 0.48 1.19 -13.74
N LEU A 108 0.41 1.62 -12.49
CA LEU A 108 -0.40 2.76 -12.08
C LEU A 108 0.48 3.85 -11.49
N ASP A 109 0.55 5.00 -12.15
CA ASP A 109 1.29 6.15 -11.65
C ASP A 109 0.37 7.01 -10.76
N GLU A 110 0.65 7.07 -9.46
CA GLU A 110 -0.10 7.88 -8.49
C GLU A 110 -1.64 7.70 -8.59
N PRO A 111 -2.16 6.45 -8.51
CA PRO A 111 -3.52 6.12 -8.91
C PRO A 111 -4.62 6.83 -8.12
N ALA A 112 -4.36 7.22 -6.89
CA ALA A 112 -5.33 7.88 -6.02
C ALA A 112 -4.92 9.33 -5.66
N ALA A 113 -3.89 9.88 -6.31
CA ALA A 113 -3.43 11.22 -6.01
C ALA A 113 -4.47 12.28 -6.38
N SER A 114 -4.53 13.35 -5.59
CA SER A 114 -5.45 14.47 -5.80
C SER A 114 -6.94 14.12 -5.80
N LEU A 115 -7.30 12.93 -5.29
CA LEU A 115 -8.70 12.55 -5.07
C LEU A 115 -9.15 12.96 -3.66
N ASP A 116 -10.44 13.22 -3.52
CA ASP A 116 -11.07 13.35 -2.21
C ASP A 116 -11.08 11.98 -1.48
N PRO A 117 -11.39 11.94 -0.16
CA PRO A 117 -11.34 10.70 0.61
C PRO A 117 -12.22 9.57 0.05
N LEU A 118 -13.37 9.92 -0.54
CA LEU A 118 -14.28 8.95 -1.14
C LEU A 118 -13.72 8.38 -2.46
N GLY A 119 -13.22 9.24 -3.36
CA GLY A 119 -12.60 8.82 -4.61
C GLY A 119 -11.33 8.00 -4.39
N ARG A 120 -10.49 8.39 -3.42
CA ARG A 120 -9.32 7.61 -3.01
C ARG A 120 -9.72 6.22 -2.54
N ARG A 121 -10.73 6.12 -1.67
CA ARG A 121 -11.26 4.84 -1.21
C ARG A 121 -11.76 3.97 -2.36
N ASP A 122 -12.54 4.53 -3.28
CA ASP A 122 -13.09 3.81 -4.44
C ASP A 122 -11.97 3.23 -5.32
N VAL A 123 -10.92 4.01 -5.59
CA VAL A 123 -9.76 3.55 -6.38
C VAL A 123 -9.04 2.39 -5.69
N LEU A 124 -8.79 2.50 -4.38
CA LEU A 124 -8.15 1.44 -3.62
C LEU A 124 -9.00 0.16 -3.59
N GLU A 125 -10.32 0.27 -3.48
CA GLU A 125 -11.22 -0.88 -3.57
C GLU A 125 -11.16 -1.55 -4.96
N ILE A 126 -11.07 -0.77 -6.03
CA ILE A 126 -10.87 -1.31 -7.39
C ILE A 126 -9.53 -2.05 -7.49
N MET A 127 -8.44 -1.47 -6.97
CA MET A 127 -7.12 -2.12 -6.94
C MET A 127 -7.16 -3.45 -6.16
N GLN A 128 -7.86 -3.49 -5.01
CA GLN A 128 -8.02 -4.71 -4.21
C GLN A 128 -8.81 -5.81 -4.94
N ARG A 129 -9.74 -5.47 -5.84
CA ARG A 129 -10.39 -6.44 -6.71
C ARG A 129 -9.44 -6.93 -7.81
N LEU A 130 -8.73 -6.00 -8.46
CA LEU A 130 -7.85 -6.29 -9.58
C LEU A 130 -6.63 -7.15 -9.22
N ARG A 131 -6.08 -6.99 -8.00
CA ARG A 131 -4.96 -7.82 -7.52
C ARG A 131 -5.26 -9.32 -7.48
N GLN A 132 -6.53 -9.73 -7.53
CA GLN A 132 -6.92 -11.13 -7.54
C GLN A 132 -6.61 -11.82 -8.88
N SER A 133 -6.52 -11.06 -9.97
CA SER A 133 -6.31 -11.58 -11.32
C SER A 133 -5.09 -11.00 -12.04
N THR A 134 -4.56 -9.87 -11.56
CA THR A 134 -3.54 -9.09 -12.26
C THR A 134 -2.48 -8.60 -11.29
N THR A 135 -1.21 -8.62 -11.69
CA THR A 135 -0.13 -8.02 -10.89
C THR A 135 -0.24 -6.49 -10.96
N ILE A 136 -0.29 -5.80 -9.83
CA ILE A 136 -0.32 -4.33 -9.80
C ILE A 136 1.05 -3.81 -9.35
N PHE A 137 1.63 -2.94 -10.15
CA PHE A 137 2.82 -2.15 -9.82
C PHE A 137 2.41 -0.68 -9.80
N TYR A 138 2.59 0.02 -8.68
CA TYR A 138 2.19 1.41 -8.59
C TYR A 138 3.18 2.25 -7.80
N SER A 139 3.21 3.55 -8.11
CA SER A 139 3.92 4.59 -7.37
C SER A 139 2.93 5.36 -6.52
N THR A 140 3.34 5.72 -5.30
CA THR A 140 2.64 6.75 -4.53
C THR A 140 3.53 7.34 -3.45
N HIS A 141 3.26 8.58 -3.08
CA HIS A 141 3.77 9.21 -1.86
C HIS A 141 2.85 9.02 -0.64
N LEU A 142 1.67 8.43 -0.82
CA LEU A 142 0.68 8.21 0.25
C LEU A 142 0.94 6.88 0.96
N LEU A 143 1.64 6.93 2.09
CA LEU A 143 2.09 5.73 2.81
C LEU A 143 0.93 4.89 3.37
N ASP A 144 -0.18 5.51 3.81
CA ASP A 144 -1.37 4.76 4.24
C ASP A 144 -1.96 3.89 3.12
N ASP A 145 -1.88 4.35 1.86
CA ASP A 145 -2.36 3.58 0.71
C ASP A 145 -1.48 2.35 0.51
N VAL A 146 -0.17 2.54 0.63
CA VAL A 146 0.80 1.45 0.58
C VAL A 146 0.49 0.40 1.64
N GLN A 147 0.30 0.80 2.89
CA GLN A 147 -0.05 -0.13 3.97
C GLN A 147 -1.36 -0.88 3.73
N ARG A 148 -2.35 -0.23 3.11
CA ARG A 148 -3.69 -0.80 2.94
C ARG A 148 -3.80 -1.82 1.80
N VAL A 149 -3.05 -1.63 0.70
CA VAL A 149 -3.24 -2.44 -0.52
C VAL A 149 -2.00 -3.12 -1.07
N SER A 150 -0.79 -2.85 -0.54
CA SER A 150 0.44 -3.49 -1.00
C SER A 150 0.78 -4.77 -0.24
N ASP A 151 1.34 -5.75 -0.94
CA ASP A 151 1.99 -6.91 -0.33
C ASP A 151 3.49 -6.68 -0.08
N ARG A 152 4.11 -5.83 -0.92
CA ARG A 152 5.53 -5.51 -0.89
C ARG A 152 5.73 -4.04 -1.22
N VAL A 153 6.75 -3.44 -0.61
CA VAL A 153 7.10 -2.03 -0.78
C VAL A 153 8.54 -1.93 -1.25
N ALA A 154 8.80 -0.96 -2.12
CA ALA A 154 10.13 -0.49 -2.48
C ALA A 154 10.18 1.01 -2.21
N ILE A 155 11.11 1.44 -1.37
CA ILE A 155 11.28 2.86 -1.02
C ILE A 155 12.46 3.40 -1.81
N LEU A 156 12.25 4.50 -2.52
CA LEU A 156 13.23 5.17 -3.34
C LEU A 156 13.56 6.54 -2.75
N LYS A 157 14.85 6.91 -2.74
CA LYS A 157 15.33 8.24 -2.35
C LYS A 157 16.42 8.68 -3.31
N GLN A 158 16.26 9.86 -3.92
CA GLN A 158 17.24 10.43 -4.86
C GLN A 158 17.66 9.46 -5.99
N GLY A 159 16.72 8.65 -6.48
CA GLY A 159 16.97 7.67 -7.54
C GLY A 159 17.57 6.34 -7.07
N GLU A 160 17.82 6.18 -5.77
CA GLU A 160 18.36 4.95 -5.19
C GLU A 160 17.30 4.19 -4.38
N LEU A 161 17.31 2.86 -4.51
CA LEU A 161 16.49 1.97 -3.69
C LEU A 161 17.08 1.91 -2.28
N ILE A 162 16.34 2.41 -1.28
CA ILE A 162 16.80 2.42 0.11
C ILE A 162 16.28 1.21 0.91
N ALA A 163 15.10 0.69 0.55
CA ALA A 163 14.53 -0.48 1.20
C ALA A 163 13.60 -1.21 0.24
N GLN A 164 13.53 -2.54 0.38
CA GLN A 164 12.57 -3.38 -0.35
C GLN A 164 12.22 -4.62 0.48
N ALA A 165 10.95 -4.75 0.89
CA ALA A 165 10.51 -5.85 1.74
C ALA A 165 8.99 -6.08 1.64
N PRO A 166 8.48 -7.25 2.07
CA PRO A 166 7.06 -7.40 2.38
C PRO A 166 6.61 -6.31 3.36
N ILE A 167 5.37 -5.81 3.20
CA ILE A 167 4.85 -4.74 4.07
C ILE A 167 4.87 -5.17 5.54
N ASP A 168 4.45 -6.41 5.86
CA ASP A 168 4.41 -6.92 7.23
C ASP A 168 5.79 -6.96 7.88
N ALA A 169 6.84 -7.21 7.10
CA ALA A 169 8.22 -7.21 7.58
C ALA A 169 8.70 -5.78 7.90
N LEU A 170 8.27 -4.78 7.12
CA LEU A 170 8.57 -3.38 7.42
C LEU A 170 7.82 -2.93 8.68
N LEU A 171 6.52 -3.18 8.76
CA LEU A 171 5.65 -2.78 9.88
C LEU A 171 6.02 -3.44 11.22
N ALA A 172 6.67 -4.60 11.17
CA ALA A 172 7.21 -5.25 12.36
C ALA A 172 8.38 -4.48 12.99
N GLY A 173 9.03 -3.56 12.26
CA GLY A 173 10.21 -2.81 12.72
C GLY A 173 11.46 -3.68 12.82
N SER A 174 12.47 -3.21 13.57
CA SER A 174 13.70 -3.97 13.87
C SER A 174 13.40 -5.38 14.38
N ASP A 175 14.33 -6.34 14.21
CA ASP A 175 14.24 -7.79 14.51
C ASP A 175 13.63 -8.22 15.86
N LYS A 176 13.34 -7.30 16.79
CA LYS A 176 12.74 -7.57 18.09
C LYS A 176 11.30 -7.09 18.16
N VAL A 177 10.40 -8.03 18.44
CA VAL A 177 9.00 -7.75 18.74
C VAL A 177 8.93 -6.78 19.92
N THR A 178 8.19 -5.68 19.75
CA THR A 178 8.01 -4.68 20.81
C THR A 178 6.54 -4.64 21.21
N TYR A 179 6.26 -4.67 22.51
CA TYR A 179 4.93 -4.44 23.07
C TYR A 179 4.84 -3.02 23.63
N GLU A 180 3.71 -2.36 23.38
CA GLU A 180 3.40 -1.08 23.98
C GLU A 180 2.38 -1.27 25.12
N LEU A 181 2.67 -0.63 26.26
CA LEU A 181 1.82 -0.61 27.43
C LEU A 181 1.56 0.81 27.86
N THR A 182 0.29 1.17 27.92
CA THR A 182 -0.16 2.46 28.43
C THR A 182 -0.78 2.22 29.79
N MET A 183 -0.27 2.90 30.82
CA MET A 183 -0.59 2.59 32.20
C MET A 183 -0.73 3.84 33.07
N GLN A 184 -1.39 3.70 34.21
CA GLN A 184 -1.51 4.70 35.27
C GLN A 184 -1.10 4.09 36.62
N GLY A 185 -0.55 4.90 37.52
CA GLY A 185 -0.14 4.47 38.86
C GLY A 185 1.38 4.33 39.03
N GLU A 186 1.81 3.61 40.05
CA GLU A 186 3.22 3.52 40.44
C GLU A 186 3.94 2.38 39.71
N THR A 187 4.70 2.72 38.67
CA THR A 187 5.28 1.70 37.78
C THR A 187 6.67 1.19 38.20
N GLN A 188 7.27 1.71 39.27
CA GLN A 188 8.68 1.41 39.63
C GLN A 188 8.90 -0.06 40.01
N ALA A 189 7.99 -0.64 40.80
CA ALA A 189 8.04 -2.05 41.19
C ALA A 189 7.84 -2.97 39.97
N ALA A 190 6.87 -2.64 39.11
CA ALA A 190 6.63 -3.32 37.84
C ALA A 190 7.87 -3.28 36.92
N TYR A 191 8.58 -2.14 36.85
CA TYR A 191 9.76 -1.97 36.00
C TYR A 191 10.88 -2.91 36.45
N THR A 192 11.08 -3.00 37.76
CA THR A 192 12.09 -3.89 38.36
C THR A 192 11.76 -5.35 38.09
N ARG A 193 10.49 -5.77 38.21
CA ARG A 193 10.06 -7.15 37.91
C ARG A 193 10.26 -7.52 36.44
N LEU A 194 9.96 -6.60 35.53
CA LEU A 194 10.07 -6.83 34.09
C LEU A 194 11.52 -6.86 33.60
N THR A 195 12.38 -5.96 34.09
CA THR A 195 13.80 -5.95 33.71
C THR A 195 14.57 -7.20 34.15
N GLN A 196 14.06 -7.92 35.16
CA GLN A 196 14.60 -9.21 35.59
C GLN A 196 14.19 -10.40 34.70
N GLN A 197 13.25 -10.21 33.77
CA GLN A 197 12.79 -11.29 32.92
C GLN A 197 13.78 -11.55 31.78
N PRO A 198 14.19 -12.82 31.53
CA PRO A 198 15.16 -13.14 30.49
C PRO A 198 14.64 -12.91 29.07
N TRP A 199 13.31 -12.85 28.90
CA TRP A 199 12.66 -12.59 27.63
C TRP A 199 12.48 -11.10 27.32
N VAL A 200 12.76 -10.20 28.27
CA VAL A 200 12.77 -8.74 28.06
C VAL A 200 14.16 -8.30 27.62
N SER A 201 14.26 -7.64 26.47
CA SER A 201 15.55 -7.13 25.98
C SER A 201 15.79 -5.68 26.37
N THR A 202 14.78 -4.82 26.23
CA THR A 202 14.90 -3.38 26.49
C THR A 202 13.53 -2.82 26.83
N ILE A 203 13.49 -1.86 27.76
CA ILE A 203 12.28 -1.11 28.09
C ILE A 203 12.58 0.37 27.87
N LYS A 204 11.89 1.00 26.91
CA LYS A 204 11.86 2.46 26.79
C LYS A 204 10.64 2.98 27.55
N VAL A 205 10.83 4.02 28.35
CA VAL A 205 9.79 4.60 29.20
C VAL A 205 9.57 6.04 28.78
N GLU A 206 8.31 6.38 28.53
CA GLU A 206 7.85 7.75 28.31
C GLU A 206 6.84 8.11 29.39
N ALA A 207 7.17 9.11 30.21
CA ALA A 207 6.31 9.58 31.28
C ALA A 207 5.52 10.82 30.79
N LEU A 208 4.20 10.70 30.76
CA LEU A 208 3.26 11.78 30.47
C LEU A 208 2.59 12.24 31.80
N PRO A 209 1.97 13.43 31.84
CA PRO A 209 1.37 13.96 33.07
C PRO A 209 0.29 13.07 33.70
N ASP A 210 -0.42 12.29 32.89
CA ASP A 210 -1.60 11.48 33.26
C ASP A 210 -1.37 9.97 33.16
N ARG A 211 -0.26 9.54 32.54
CA ARG A 211 0.01 8.13 32.22
C ARG A 211 1.48 7.87 31.93
N THR A 212 1.87 6.61 31.90
CA THR A 212 3.21 6.16 31.50
C THR A 212 3.08 5.17 30.35
N ILE A 213 3.88 5.35 29.31
CA ILE A 213 3.95 4.46 28.15
C ILE A 213 5.27 3.70 28.18
N TRP A 214 5.19 2.37 28.15
CA TRP A 214 6.37 1.50 28.04
C TRP A 214 6.40 0.82 26.68
N GLN A 215 7.57 0.86 26.05
CA GLN A 215 7.87 0.05 24.88
C GLN A 215 8.86 -1.04 25.29
N VAL A 216 8.35 -2.26 25.37
CA VAL A 216 9.08 -3.44 25.85
C VAL A 216 9.48 -4.29 24.65
N ALA A 217 10.74 -4.23 24.25
CA ALA A 217 11.30 -5.13 23.26
C ALA A 217 11.55 -6.51 23.88
N VAL A 218 11.10 -7.57 23.21
CA VAL A 218 11.12 -8.95 23.71
C VAL A 218 11.81 -9.90 22.73
N ASN A 219 12.43 -10.94 23.26
CA ASN A 219 13.09 -12.00 22.47
C ASN A 219 12.24 -13.30 22.42
N ASP A 220 11.19 -13.39 23.25
CA ASP A 220 10.22 -14.50 23.26
C ASP A 220 8.80 -13.91 23.31
N GLU A 221 8.18 -13.81 22.13
CA GLU A 221 6.84 -13.24 21.97
C GLU A 221 5.78 -14.05 22.71
N ARG A 222 5.89 -15.39 22.73
CA ARG A 222 4.88 -16.26 23.36
C ARG A 222 4.85 -16.06 24.87
N THR A 223 6.02 -16.02 25.50
CA THR A 223 6.12 -15.79 26.95
C THR A 223 5.71 -14.36 27.30
N ALA A 224 6.12 -13.37 26.51
CA ALA A 224 5.70 -11.98 26.69
C ALA A 224 4.16 -11.85 26.62
N GLN A 225 3.52 -12.40 25.60
CA GLN A 225 2.07 -12.32 25.46
C GLN A 225 1.32 -12.95 26.64
N ALA A 226 1.86 -14.01 27.24
CA ALA A 226 1.24 -14.71 28.36
C ALA A 226 1.46 -14.00 29.72
N GLN A 227 2.62 -13.37 29.93
CA GLN A 227 3.04 -12.92 31.27
C GLN A 227 3.11 -11.41 31.44
N LEU A 228 3.26 -10.64 30.37
CA LEU A 228 3.66 -9.24 30.46
C LEU A 228 2.65 -8.39 31.25
N VAL A 229 1.36 -8.45 30.91
CA VAL A 229 0.31 -7.72 31.65
C VAL A 229 0.19 -8.20 33.10
N ALA A 230 0.32 -9.51 33.33
CA ALA A 230 0.23 -10.08 34.68
C ALA A 230 1.39 -9.61 35.59
N LEU A 231 2.62 -9.57 35.07
CA LEU A 231 3.79 -9.10 35.81
C LEU A 231 3.74 -7.60 36.12
N VAL A 232 3.15 -6.81 35.22
CA VAL A 232 2.97 -5.38 35.41
C VAL A 232 1.97 -5.09 36.52
N THR A 233 0.88 -5.85 36.56
CA THR A 233 -0.26 -5.60 37.47
C THR A 233 -0.17 -6.36 38.80
N ALA A 234 0.88 -7.15 39.01
CA ALA A 234 0.97 -8.11 40.13
C ALA A 234 0.96 -7.49 41.54
N ASP A 235 1.29 -6.20 41.70
CA ASP A 235 1.21 -5.49 43.00
C ASP A 235 -0.11 -4.73 43.21
N GLY A 236 -0.97 -4.66 42.19
CA GLY A 236 -2.20 -3.87 42.22
C GLY A 236 -2.00 -2.35 42.22
N LEU A 237 -0.77 -1.85 42.06
CA LEU A 237 -0.44 -0.42 42.06
C LEU A 237 -0.47 0.21 40.66
N VAL A 238 -0.52 -0.64 39.62
CA VAL A 238 -0.54 -0.25 38.22
C VAL A 238 -1.86 -0.65 37.57
N ASN A 239 -2.50 0.31 36.92
CA ASN A 239 -3.66 0.08 36.07
C ASN A 239 -3.25 0.16 34.59
N VAL A 240 -3.37 -0.94 33.86
CA VAL A 240 -3.06 -0.99 32.41
C VAL A 240 -4.28 -0.55 31.62
N ILE A 241 -4.17 0.58 30.93
CA ILE A 241 -5.25 1.16 30.11
C ILE A 241 -5.11 0.82 28.62
N GLY A 242 -3.93 0.37 28.19
CA GLY A 242 -3.68 -0.12 26.84
C GLY A 242 -2.55 -1.14 26.81
N PHE A 243 -2.72 -2.20 26.03
CA PHE A 243 -1.69 -3.22 25.80
C PHE A 243 -1.84 -3.74 24.37
N GLY A 244 -0.75 -3.75 23.63
CA GLY A 244 -0.73 -4.30 22.29
C GLY A 244 0.69 -4.50 21.78
N ARG A 245 0.84 -5.30 20.73
CA ARG A 245 2.08 -5.34 19.97
C ARG A 245 2.22 -4.00 19.26
N LYS A 246 3.37 -3.34 19.42
CA LYS A 246 3.68 -2.12 18.68
C LYS A 246 3.77 -2.48 17.20
N GLN A 247 2.90 -1.87 16.41
CA GLN A 247 3.02 -1.84 14.96
C GLN A 247 3.56 -0.47 14.60
N TYR A 248 4.55 -0.43 13.72
CA TYR A 248 5.05 0.83 13.19
C TYR A 248 4.17 1.24 12.03
N GLU A 249 3.85 2.52 11.94
CA GLU A 249 3.28 3.05 10.71
C GLU A 249 4.40 3.15 9.66
N LEU A 250 4.04 2.98 8.40
CA LEU A 250 5.01 3.05 7.30
C LEU A 250 5.65 4.45 7.22
N GLU A 251 4.94 5.48 7.68
CA GLU A 251 5.46 6.84 7.85
C GLU A 251 6.66 6.90 8.80
N ASP A 252 6.56 6.31 9.98
CA ASP A 252 7.65 6.28 10.96
C ASP A 252 8.89 5.57 10.40
N ILE A 253 8.68 4.43 9.75
CA ILE A 253 9.75 3.62 9.13
C ILE A 253 10.42 4.42 8.00
N PHE A 254 9.62 5.10 7.18
CA PHE A 254 10.13 5.94 6.09
C PHE A 254 11.02 7.06 6.65
N VAL A 255 10.56 7.78 7.68
CA VAL A 255 11.35 8.84 8.33
C VAL A 255 12.66 8.28 8.87
N SER A 256 12.64 7.18 9.61
CA SER A 256 13.86 6.59 10.17
C SER A 256 14.88 6.18 9.10
N LEU A 257 14.42 5.54 8.01
CA LEU A 257 15.29 5.11 6.91
C LEU A 257 15.90 6.30 6.16
N VAL A 258 15.13 7.37 6.00
CA VAL A 258 15.59 8.60 5.34
C VAL A 258 16.62 9.32 6.20
N GLU A 259 16.44 9.36 7.52
CA GLU A 259 17.36 9.99 8.47
C GLU A 259 18.68 9.20 8.66
N GLU A 260 18.63 7.88 8.80
CA GLU A 260 19.83 7.04 8.96
C GLU A 260 20.80 7.19 7.78
N LYS A 261 20.29 7.21 6.55
CA LYS A 261 21.12 7.35 5.35
C LYS A 261 21.76 8.74 5.22
N ASN A 262 21.14 9.79 5.77
CA ASN A 262 21.71 11.14 5.80
C ASN A 262 22.91 11.25 6.75
N HIS A 263 22.98 10.40 7.79
CA HIS A 263 24.08 10.39 8.75
C HIS A 263 25.23 9.45 8.33
N ALA A 264 25.00 8.59 7.33
CA ALA A 264 25.99 7.65 6.80
C ALA A 264 26.74 8.20 5.57
N SER A 265 26.46 9.44 5.14
CA SER A 265 27.11 10.14 4.01
C SER A 265 27.96 11.29 4.53
#